data_AF-A0AAV0ZYN7-F1
#
_entry.id   AF-A0AAV0ZYN7-F1
#
_cell.length_a   1.000
_cell.length_b   1.000
_cell.length_c   1.000
_cell.angle_alpha   90.00
_cell.angle_beta   90.00
_cell.angle_gamma   90.00
#
_symmetry.space_group_name_H-M   'P 1'
#
loop_
_entity.id
_entity.type
_entity.pdbx_description
1 polymer ?
#
loop_
_entity_poly.entity_id
_entity_poly.type
_entity_poly.pdbx_seq_one_letter_code
_entity_poly.pdbx_strand_id
1 'polypeptide(L)'
;MHFKTKTSAALLDIKIDREILDSVTVALKECLFLSYQNMQNIILLFSIAVQHLIAEVSEIMTNDTVDKAGLWKNKLIDQSLELLDYLPQAIQDICFLKEIHMEMFKFPKMKNVLLPDAGIIRQPKWGHLKDLHKAIKLCEEALIATDPTISSPGPNLETSVYKTGSACVAFLANTGTNDATVTFNGNSYHLPGWSVSILPDCKSVVLNTAKINSASTISSFATESVKEEVDSLGSSSSGWSWISEPVGISKDDAFTKSGLLEQINTTADRSDYLWYSLSIDVEDTAGAQPVLHIESLGHALHAFINGKLAGSGVGNSGNAKVKVDIPITLVSGKNKIDLLSLTVGLQNYGAFYDLVGAGITGPVTLKGLRNGSTVDLSSQQWTYQIGLQGEDLGLSSGSVGQWNSQSNLPTNQPLTWYKTNFIAPSGSNPVAIDFTGLGKGEAWVNGQSIGRYWPTYVAPTSGCTDSCNYRGSYSSSKCLKNCGKPSQISFLLF
;
A
#
# COMPACT_ATOMS: atom_id res chain seq x y z
N MET A 1 23.93 -60.15 28.17
CA MET A 1 23.91 -59.49 26.85
C MET A 1 22.47 -59.08 26.55
N HIS A 2 22.05 -57.96 27.13
CA HIS A 2 20.74 -57.33 27.01
C HIS A 2 20.80 -56.10 27.90
N PHE A 3 20.44 -54.91 27.41
CA PHE A 3 19.61 -53.97 28.16
C PHE A 3 18.98 -52.96 27.20
N LYS A 4 17.66 -52.80 27.38
CA LYS A 4 16.72 -51.96 26.63
C LYS A 4 17.05 -50.47 26.77
N THR A 5 16.94 -49.71 25.68
CA THR A 5 16.81 -48.24 25.70
C THR A 5 15.32 -47.88 25.64
N LYS A 6 14.84 -47.18 26.68
CA LYS A 6 13.59 -46.39 26.66
C LYS A 6 13.99 -44.92 26.55
N THR A 7 13.50 -44.24 25.53
CA THR A 7 13.62 -42.78 25.38
C THR A 7 12.32 -42.16 25.89
N SER A 8 12.40 -41.32 26.92
CA SER A 8 11.32 -40.43 27.35
C SER A 8 11.79 -39.00 27.12
N ALA A 9 11.02 -38.24 26.34
CA ALA A 9 11.24 -36.81 26.13
C ALA A 9 10.92 -36.03 27.41
N ALA A 10 11.78 -35.06 27.75
CA ALA A 10 11.57 -34.12 28.83
C ALA A 10 10.85 -32.87 28.28
N LEU A 11 9.71 -32.53 28.88
CA LEU A 11 9.09 -31.20 28.78
C LEU A 11 9.91 -30.24 29.67
N LEU A 12 10.32 -29.10 29.10
CA LEU A 12 11.00 -28.04 29.82
C LEU A 12 9.92 -27.07 30.35
N ASP A 13 9.61 -27.13 31.64
CA ASP A 13 8.78 -26.12 32.33
C ASP A 13 9.56 -24.79 32.36
N ILE A 14 9.13 -23.80 31.58
CA ILE A 14 9.67 -22.44 31.64
C ILE A 14 8.80 -21.64 32.62
N LYS A 15 9.31 -21.48 33.84
CA LYS A 15 8.73 -20.59 34.84
C LYS A 15 9.12 -19.15 34.48
N ILE A 16 8.16 -18.31 34.09
CA ILE A 16 8.40 -16.89 33.82
C ILE A 16 8.55 -16.19 35.18
N ASP A 17 9.78 -15.82 35.53
CA ASP A 17 10.09 -15.20 36.82
C ASP A 17 9.74 -13.70 36.80
N ARG A 18 9.20 -13.18 37.92
CA ARG A 18 8.76 -11.77 38.02
C ARG A 18 9.91 -10.78 37.79
N GLU A 19 11.14 -11.18 38.14
CA GLU A 19 12.36 -10.42 37.87
C GLU A 19 12.67 -10.23 36.38
N ILE A 20 12.21 -11.15 35.51
CA ILE A 20 12.40 -11.05 34.05
C ILE A 20 11.48 -9.97 33.47
N LEU A 21 10.23 -9.88 33.93
CA LEU A 21 9.28 -8.85 33.50
C LEU A 21 9.72 -7.43 33.95
N ASP A 22 10.24 -7.33 35.18
CA ASP A 22 10.78 -6.07 35.69
C ASP A 22 12.07 -5.68 34.95
N SER A 23 12.93 -6.65 34.60
CA SER A 23 14.13 -6.42 33.78
C SER A 23 13.79 -5.95 32.36
N VAL A 24 12.69 -6.42 31.75
CA VAL A 24 12.23 -5.95 30.43
C VAL A 24 11.69 -4.52 30.50
N THR A 25 11.02 -4.16 31.61
CA THR A 25 10.48 -2.81 31.82
C THR A 25 11.59 -1.79 32.12
N VAL A 26 12.63 -2.19 32.85
CA VAL A 26 13.85 -1.39 33.08
C VAL A 26 14.68 -1.28 31.79
N ALA A 27 14.82 -2.37 31.03
CA ALA A 27 15.50 -2.36 29.73
C ALA A 27 14.78 -1.46 28.69
N LEU A 28 13.45 -1.40 28.69
CA LEU A 28 12.68 -0.49 27.82
C LEU A 28 12.79 0.98 28.24
N LYS A 29 13.08 1.27 29.52
CA LYS A 29 13.32 2.63 30.02
C LYS A 29 14.77 3.10 29.87
N GLU A 30 15.75 2.20 29.88
CA GLU A 30 17.18 2.55 29.83
C GLU A 30 17.89 2.26 28.48
N CYS A 31 17.27 1.56 27.51
CA CYS A 31 17.87 1.30 26.18
C CYS A 31 17.79 2.48 25.19
N LEU A 32 18.16 3.67 25.67
CA LEU A 32 18.74 4.74 24.87
C LEU A 32 20.26 4.73 25.01
N PHE A 33 20.93 3.57 25.13
CA PHE A 33 22.35 3.36 24.79
C PHE A 33 22.74 1.87 24.96
N LEU A 34 23.31 1.28 23.89
CA LEU A 34 24.16 0.07 23.83
C LEU A 34 23.54 -1.36 23.68
N SER A 35 24.09 -2.04 22.66
CA SER A 35 24.28 -3.49 22.45
C SER A 35 23.15 -4.37 21.86
N TYR A 36 23.37 -4.76 20.59
CA TYR A 36 22.51 -5.55 19.69
C TYR A 36 22.28 -7.02 20.11
N GLN A 37 23.09 -7.61 21.00
CA GLN A 37 22.97 -9.04 21.35
C GLN A 37 21.95 -9.37 22.47
N ASN A 38 21.69 -8.44 23.41
CA ASN A 38 20.67 -8.67 24.45
C ASN A 38 19.24 -8.56 23.91
N MET A 39 19.03 -7.79 22.84
CA MET A 39 17.73 -7.64 22.19
C MET A 39 17.23 -8.95 21.54
N GLN A 40 18.12 -9.76 20.97
CA GLN A 40 17.72 -10.98 20.26
C GLN A 40 17.15 -12.05 21.20
N ASN A 41 17.71 -12.24 22.39
CA ASN A 41 17.22 -13.23 23.35
C ASN A 41 15.89 -12.82 23.99
N ILE A 42 15.70 -11.51 24.25
CA ILE A 42 14.45 -10.98 24.79
C ILE A 42 13.33 -11.06 23.75
N ILE A 43 13.60 -10.72 22.49
CA ILE A 43 12.64 -10.85 21.37
C ILE A 43 12.27 -12.32 21.15
N LEU A 44 13.24 -13.25 21.27
CA LEU A 44 13.00 -14.68 21.10
C LEU A 44 12.13 -15.26 22.22
N LEU A 45 12.40 -14.91 23.49
CA LEU A 45 11.60 -15.35 24.64
C LEU A 45 10.17 -14.76 24.59
N PHE A 46 10.04 -13.47 24.24
CA PHE A 46 8.74 -12.84 24.06
C PHE A 46 7.95 -13.47 22.90
N SER A 47 8.63 -13.86 21.81
CA SER A 47 8.02 -14.57 20.70
C SER A 47 7.48 -15.95 21.10
N ILE A 48 8.17 -16.69 21.96
CA ILE A 48 7.74 -18.04 22.37
C ILE A 48 6.53 -17.97 23.30
N ALA A 49 6.53 -17.07 24.29
CA ALA A 49 5.41 -16.88 25.21
C ALA A 49 4.14 -16.39 24.48
N VAL A 50 4.30 -15.46 23.53
CA VAL A 50 3.19 -14.99 22.68
C VAL A 50 2.69 -16.10 21.75
N GLN A 51 3.57 -16.96 21.23
CA GLN A 51 3.16 -18.12 20.41
C GLN A 51 2.36 -19.15 21.22
N HIS A 52 2.73 -19.41 22.47
CA HIS A 52 1.97 -20.27 23.38
C HIS A 52 0.60 -19.70 23.70
N LEU A 53 0.52 -18.41 24.05
CA LEU A 53 -0.75 -17.71 24.25
C LEU A 53 -1.64 -17.81 23.00
N ILE A 54 -1.09 -17.58 21.82
CA ILE A 54 -1.84 -17.70 20.56
C ILE A 54 -2.35 -19.13 20.35
N ALA A 55 -1.54 -20.16 20.60
CA ALA A 55 -1.96 -21.55 20.42
C ALA A 55 -3.10 -21.94 21.37
N GLU A 56 -3.04 -21.50 22.63
CA GLU A 56 -4.04 -21.80 23.65
C GLU A 56 -5.36 -21.06 23.40
N VAL A 57 -5.29 -19.79 23.01
CA VAL A 57 -6.47 -19.02 22.59
C VAL A 57 -7.10 -19.70 21.35
N SER A 58 -6.29 -20.17 20.39
CA SER A 58 -6.77 -20.90 19.21
C SER A 58 -7.56 -22.16 19.55
N GLU A 59 -7.06 -22.96 20.47
CA GLU A 59 -7.71 -24.21 20.90
C GLU A 59 -9.04 -23.96 21.62
N ILE A 60 -9.10 -22.91 22.46
CA ILE A 60 -10.32 -22.49 23.13
C ILE A 60 -11.35 -21.98 22.10
N MET A 61 -10.90 -21.18 21.13
CA MET A 61 -11.77 -20.52 20.15
C MET A 61 -12.27 -21.46 19.04
N THR A 62 -11.56 -22.57 18.77
CA THR A 62 -12.01 -23.60 17.81
C THR A 62 -13.07 -24.52 18.39
N ASN A 63 -13.12 -24.69 19.71
CA ASN A 63 -14.04 -25.61 20.38
C ASN A 63 -15.22 -24.94 21.10
N ASP A 64 -15.19 -23.63 21.34
CA ASP A 64 -16.23 -22.88 22.05
C ASP A 64 -16.66 -21.60 21.32
N THR A 65 -17.88 -21.11 21.61
CA THR A 65 -18.37 -19.82 21.11
C THR A 65 -17.87 -18.65 21.96
N VAL A 66 -17.33 -17.62 21.30
CA VAL A 66 -16.93 -16.36 21.96
C VAL A 66 -18.15 -15.68 22.56
N ASP A 67 -18.17 -15.60 23.88
CA ASP A 67 -19.21 -14.89 24.60
C ASP A 67 -18.86 -13.40 24.68
N LYS A 68 -19.84 -12.52 24.44
CA LYS A 68 -19.64 -11.06 24.52
C LYS A 68 -19.23 -10.57 25.92
N ALA A 69 -19.35 -11.43 26.95
CA ALA A 69 -18.99 -11.13 28.33
C ALA A 69 -17.54 -11.50 28.68
N GLY A 70 -16.78 -12.12 27.77
CA GLY A 70 -15.34 -12.40 27.96
C GLY A 70 -15.05 -13.54 28.94
N LEU A 71 -16.00 -14.43 29.22
CA LEU A 71 -15.84 -15.56 30.15
C LEU A 71 -14.83 -16.59 29.65
N TRP A 72 -14.51 -16.61 28.35
CA TRP A 72 -13.45 -17.44 27.77
C TRP A 72 -12.07 -17.19 28.41
N LYS A 73 -11.80 -15.98 28.93
CA LYS A 73 -10.53 -15.64 29.61
C LYS A 73 -10.27 -16.53 30.83
N ASN A 74 -11.32 -17.00 31.50
CA ASN A 74 -11.23 -17.88 32.68
C ASN A 74 -10.78 -19.31 32.33
N LYS A 75 -10.64 -19.63 31.03
CA LYS A 75 -10.16 -20.91 30.53
C LYS A 75 -8.68 -20.90 30.12
N LEU A 76 -8.06 -19.72 30.07
CA LEU A 76 -6.61 -19.62 29.89
C LEU A 76 -5.90 -20.08 31.17
N ILE A 77 -4.74 -20.72 31.03
CA ILE A 77 -3.86 -20.93 32.17
C ILE A 77 -3.39 -19.58 32.72
N ASP A 78 -3.13 -19.52 34.03
CA ASP A 78 -2.83 -18.27 34.76
C ASP A 78 -1.70 -17.44 34.11
N GLN A 79 -0.68 -18.11 33.55
CA GLN A 79 0.45 -17.45 32.87
C GLN A 79 0.04 -16.77 31.56
N SER A 80 -0.85 -17.39 30.79
CA SER A 80 -1.39 -16.86 29.54
C SER A 80 -2.35 -15.69 29.80
N LEU A 81 -3.13 -15.78 30.88
CA LEU A 81 -4.02 -14.71 31.31
C LEU A 81 -3.24 -13.47 31.79
N GLU A 82 -2.21 -13.64 32.61
CA GLU A 82 -1.32 -12.54 33.00
C GLU A 82 -0.68 -11.89 31.76
N LEU A 83 -0.14 -12.69 30.83
CA LEU A 83 0.47 -12.15 29.60
C LEU A 83 -0.54 -11.36 28.76
N LEU A 84 -1.77 -11.85 28.63
CA LEU A 84 -2.84 -11.18 27.87
C LEU A 84 -3.19 -9.81 28.46
N ASP A 85 -3.31 -9.71 29.78
CA ASP A 85 -3.67 -8.46 30.46
C ASP A 85 -2.52 -7.42 30.45
N TYR A 86 -1.27 -7.86 30.30
CA TYR A 86 -0.11 -6.98 30.13
C TYR A 86 0.06 -6.43 28.70
N LEU A 87 -0.60 -7.01 27.69
CA LEU A 87 -0.50 -6.53 26.31
C LEU A 87 -1.26 -5.20 26.12
N PRO A 88 -0.74 -4.24 25.35
CA PRO A 88 -1.48 -3.05 24.96
C PRO A 88 -2.80 -3.42 24.27
N GLN A 89 -3.86 -2.63 24.49
CA GLN A 89 -5.22 -2.92 23.97
C GLN A 89 -5.22 -3.21 22.46
N ALA A 90 -4.45 -2.45 21.67
CA ALA A 90 -4.32 -2.67 20.22
C ALA A 90 -3.75 -4.06 19.88
N ILE A 91 -2.86 -4.62 20.70
CA ILE A 91 -2.31 -5.96 20.50
C ILE A 91 -3.30 -7.04 20.97
N GLN A 92 -4.04 -6.80 22.06
CA GLN A 92 -5.13 -7.67 22.47
C GLN A 92 -6.19 -7.78 21.36
N ASP A 93 -6.55 -6.64 20.76
CA ASP A 93 -7.49 -6.57 19.64
C ASP A 93 -6.93 -7.27 18.38
N ILE A 94 -5.62 -7.18 18.12
CA ILE A 94 -4.95 -7.89 17.00
C ILE A 94 -4.94 -9.40 17.22
N CYS A 95 -4.68 -9.89 18.43
CA CYS A 95 -4.76 -11.32 18.75
C CYS A 95 -6.19 -11.83 18.56
N PHE A 96 -7.19 -11.05 18.97
CA PHE A 96 -8.61 -11.36 18.77
C PHE A 96 -9.04 -11.34 17.28
N LEU A 97 -8.57 -10.34 16.53
CA LEU A 97 -8.83 -10.20 15.10
C LEU A 97 -8.12 -11.27 14.27
N LYS A 98 -6.96 -11.77 14.72
CA LYS A 98 -6.22 -12.86 14.06
C LYS A 98 -6.98 -14.20 14.07
N GLU A 99 -7.92 -14.39 15.00
CA GLU A 99 -8.64 -15.66 15.13
C GLU A 99 -10.08 -15.66 14.62
N ILE A 100 -10.75 -14.51 14.60
CA ILE A 100 -11.94 -14.36 13.75
C ILE A 100 -11.53 -14.43 12.25
N HIS A 101 -10.26 -14.13 11.94
CA HIS A 101 -9.65 -14.23 10.62
C HIS A 101 -8.44 -15.20 10.59
N MET A 102 -8.67 -16.48 10.93
CA MET A 102 -7.84 -17.64 10.57
C MET A 102 -6.70 -17.34 9.57
N GLU A 103 -5.45 -17.27 10.08
CA GLU A 103 -4.10 -17.50 9.49
C GLU A 103 -3.81 -17.33 7.97
N MET A 104 -4.69 -16.70 7.19
CA MET A 104 -4.53 -16.42 5.76
C MET A 104 -4.26 -14.94 5.45
N PHE A 105 -4.29 -14.07 6.46
CA PHE A 105 -4.26 -12.62 6.29
C PHE A 105 -2.89 -11.97 6.55
N LYS A 106 -1.83 -12.77 6.76
CA LYS A 106 -0.44 -12.29 6.84
C LYS A 106 0.16 -11.85 5.50
N PHE A 107 -0.61 -11.88 4.40
CA PHE A 107 -0.22 -11.31 3.12
C PHE A 107 -1.06 -10.08 2.80
N PRO A 108 -0.56 -8.85 3.05
CA PRO A 108 -1.25 -7.60 2.69
C PRO A 108 -1.69 -7.58 1.22
N LYS A 109 -0.93 -8.23 0.34
CA LYS A 109 -1.25 -8.37 -1.10
C LYS A 109 -2.47 -9.23 -1.40
N MET A 110 -2.87 -10.18 -0.53
CA MET A 110 -4.06 -11.00 -0.74
C MET A 110 -5.35 -10.31 -0.25
N LYS A 111 -5.24 -9.42 0.75
CA LYS A 111 -6.39 -8.66 1.29
C LYS A 111 -7.09 -7.88 0.17
N ASN A 112 -6.37 -7.02 -0.56
CA ASN A 112 -6.91 -6.20 -1.65
C ASN A 112 -7.41 -6.99 -2.87
N VAL A 113 -7.04 -8.28 -2.99
CA VAL A 113 -7.42 -9.14 -4.11
C VAL A 113 -8.77 -9.81 -3.90
N LEU A 114 -9.13 -10.11 -2.65
CA LEU A 114 -10.34 -10.84 -2.25
C LEU A 114 -11.39 -9.93 -1.59
N LEU A 115 -10.91 -8.89 -0.91
CA LEU A 115 -11.65 -7.77 -0.38
C LEU A 115 -10.96 -6.52 -0.95
N PRO A 116 -11.33 -6.02 -2.14
CA PRO A 116 -10.92 -4.71 -2.63
C PRO A 116 -11.06 -3.67 -1.52
N ASP A 117 -10.31 -2.58 -1.66
CA ASP A 117 -10.13 -1.53 -0.64
C ASP A 117 -11.44 -1.10 0.06
N ALA A 118 -12.60 -1.21 -0.60
CA ALA A 118 -13.92 -0.95 -0.05
C ALA A 118 -14.47 -2.00 0.96
N GLY A 119 -13.76 -3.09 1.23
CA GLY A 119 -14.25 -4.20 2.06
C GLY A 119 -15.36 -5.06 1.43
N ILE A 120 -15.69 -4.82 0.16
CA ILE A 120 -16.71 -5.60 -0.57
C ILE A 120 -16.10 -6.91 -1.07
N ILE A 121 -16.77 -8.03 -0.85
CA ILE A 121 -16.35 -9.35 -1.34
C ILE A 121 -16.23 -9.34 -2.87
N ARG A 122 -15.03 -9.60 -3.39
CA ARG A 122 -14.79 -9.70 -4.84
C ARG A 122 -15.15 -11.07 -5.37
N GLN A 123 -16.38 -11.21 -5.84
CA GLN A 123 -16.80 -12.41 -6.54
C GLN A 123 -16.38 -12.40 -8.02
N PRO A 124 -16.25 -13.59 -8.65
CA PRO A 124 -16.37 -14.92 -8.04
C PRO A 124 -15.11 -15.37 -7.31
N LYS A 125 -14.03 -14.57 -7.31
CA LYS A 125 -12.71 -14.97 -6.84
C LYS A 125 -12.71 -15.40 -5.37
N TRP A 126 -13.32 -14.60 -4.48
CA TRP A 126 -13.40 -14.95 -3.06
C TRP A 126 -14.18 -16.24 -2.84
N GLY A 127 -15.35 -16.40 -3.46
CA GLY A 127 -16.18 -17.58 -3.30
C GLY A 127 -15.49 -18.84 -3.83
N HIS A 128 -14.85 -18.74 -5.00
CA HIS A 128 -14.10 -19.84 -5.60
C HIS A 128 -12.91 -20.29 -4.74
N LEU A 129 -12.15 -19.34 -4.16
CA LEU A 129 -11.06 -19.68 -3.25
C LEU A 129 -11.55 -20.23 -1.91
N LYS A 130 -12.68 -19.72 -1.38
CA LYS A 130 -13.32 -20.29 -0.19
C LYS A 130 -13.67 -21.76 -0.41
N ASP A 131 -14.26 -22.10 -1.56
CA ASP A 131 -14.63 -23.48 -1.87
C ASP A 131 -13.38 -24.35 -2.10
N LEU A 132 -12.32 -23.79 -2.71
CA LEU A 132 -11.02 -24.45 -2.81
C LEU A 132 -10.44 -24.80 -1.43
N HIS A 133 -10.47 -23.87 -0.47
CA HIS A 133 -9.98 -24.13 0.88
C HIS A 133 -10.79 -25.21 1.58
N LYS A 134 -12.13 -25.22 1.41
CA LYS A 134 -12.97 -26.30 1.94
C LYS A 134 -12.57 -27.66 1.36
N ALA A 135 -12.32 -27.73 0.05
CA ALA A 135 -11.87 -28.96 -0.60
C ALA A 135 -10.50 -29.43 -0.07
N ILE A 136 -9.54 -28.51 0.13
CA ILE A 136 -8.23 -28.82 0.72
C ILE A 136 -8.38 -29.30 2.18
N LYS A 137 -9.27 -28.69 2.97
CA LYS A 137 -9.52 -29.10 4.35
C LYS A 137 -10.10 -30.50 4.46
N LEU A 138 -10.95 -30.93 3.51
CA LEU A 138 -11.39 -32.33 3.43
C LEU A 138 -10.23 -33.31 3.15
N CYS A 139 -9.11 -32.82 2.60
CA CYS A 139 -7.94 -33.62 2.28
C CYS A 139 -6.86 -33.59 3.38
N GLU A 140 -7.03 -32.79 4.43
CA GLU A 140 -5.98 -32.42 5.40
C GLU A 140 -5.32 -33.63 6.05
N GLU A 141 -6.09 -34.60 6.55
CA GLU A 141 -5.57 -35.81 7.22
C GLU A 141 -4.56 -36.56 6.35
N ALA A 142 -4.85 -36.76 5.06
CA ALA A 142 -3.96 -37.48 4.15
C ALA A 142 -2.76 -36.62 3.71
N LEU A 143 -2.96 -35.31 3.51
CA LEU A 143 -1.91 -34.39 3.04
C LEU A 143 -0.77 -34.23 4.06
N ILE A 144 -1.09 -34.25 5.36
CA ILE A 144 -0.08 -34.10 6.42
C ILE A 144 0.59 -35.43 6.82
N ALA A 145 -0.04 -36.56 6.48
CA ALA A 145 0.38 -37.87 6.94
C ALA A 145 1.33 -38.59 5.97
N THR A 146 1.36 -38.22 4.69
CA THR A 146 2.19 -38.88 3.67
C THR A 146 2.54 -37.95 2.52
N ASP A 147 3.60 -38.29 1.81
CA ASP A 147 3.91 -37.71 0.50
C ASP A 147 3.01 -38.31 -0.60
N PRO A 148 2.80 -37.58 -1.72
CA PRO A 148 2.01 -38.09 -2.83
C PRO A 148 2.77 -39.12 -3.67
N THR A 149 2.05 -40.13 -4.14
CA THR A 149 2.48 -40.93 -5.30
C THR A 149 2.01 -40.24 -6.57
N ILE A 150 2.96 -39.84 -7.42
CA ILE A 150 2.69 -39.12 -8.67
C ILE A 150 2.74 -40.08 -9.85
N SER A 151 1.77 -40.00 -10.77
CA SER A 151 1.81 -40.72 -12.04
C SER A 151 1.25 -39.89 -13.20
N SER A 152 1.76 -40.13 -14.40
CA SER A 152 1.33 -39.43 -15.62
C SER A 152 0.55 -40.38 -16.53
N PRO A 153 -0.79 -40.33 -16.52
CA PRO A 153 -1.63 -41.21 -17.34
C PRO A 153 -1.70 -40.79 -18.81
N GLY A 154 -1.13 -39.64 -19.18
CA GLY A 154 -1.09 -39.15 -20.55
C GLY A 154 -0.39 -37.80 -20.68
N PRO A 155 -0.22 -37.29 -21.91
CA PRO A 155 0.41 -36.00 -22.14
C PRO A 155 -0.31 -34.87 -21.40
N ASN A 156 0.44 -34.08 -20.63
CA ASN A 156 -0.07 -32.98 -19.79
C ASN A 156 -1.10 -33.40 -18.73
N LEU A 157 -1.20 -34.70 -18.44
CA LEU A 157 -2.03 -35.22 -17.36
C LEU A 157 -1.14 -35.72 -16.23
N GLU A 158 -1.52 -35.38 -15.02
CA GLU A 158 -0.87 -35.84 -13.80
C GLU A 158 -1.91 -36.25 -12.76
N THR A 159 -1.57 -37.29 -12.01
CA THR A 159 -2.34 -37.74 -10.86
C THR A 159 -1.42 -37.75 -9.65
N SER A 160 -1.85 -37.10 -8.58
CA SER A 160 -1.15 -37.09 -7.30
C SER A 160 -2.03 -37.72 -6.24
N VAL A 161 -1.61 -38.85 -5.67
CA VAL A 161 -2.40 -39.64 -4.72
C VAL A 161 -1.72 -39.68 -3.35
N TYR A 162 -2.42 -39.20 -2.34
CA TYR A 162 -2.05 -39.31 -0.94
C TYR A 162 -2.85 -40.45 -0.33
N LYS A 163 -2.18 -41.47 0.20
CA LYS A 163 -2.86 -42.65 0.74
C LYS A 163 -2.26 -43.06 2.07
N THR A 164 -3.12 -43.11 3.08
CA THR A 164 -2.82 -43.67 4.40
C THR A 164 -3.61 -44.98 4.59
N GLY A 165 -3.52 -45.59 5.77
CA GLY A 165 -4.35 -46.75 6.11
C GLY A 165 -5.86 -46.41 6.18
N SER A 166 -6.20 -45.16 6.51
CA SER A 166 -7.57 -44.68 6.74
C SER A 166 -8.13 -43.79 5.64
N ALA A 167 -7.28 -43.09 4.87
CA ALA A 167 -7.67 -42.04 3.94
C ALA A 167 -7.02 -42.20 2.56
N CYS A 168 -7.73 -41.77 1.52
CA CYS A 168 -7.23 -41.69 0.15
C CYS A 168 -7.68 -40.38 -0.49
N VAL A 169 -6.74 -39.53 -0.86
CA VAL A 169 -6.98 -38.28 -1.58
C VAL A 169 -6.30 -38.34 -2.94
N ALA A 170 -6.97 -37.84 -3.98
CA ALA A 170 -6.38 -37.68 -5.31
C ALA A 170 -6.56 -36.27 -5.87
N PHE A 171 -5.52 -35.77 -6.53
CA PHE A 171 -5.54 -34.59 -7.37
C PHE A 171 -5.32 -35.01 -8.81
N LEU A 172 -6.27 -34.69 -9.69
CA LEU A 172 -6.21 -35.01 -11.11
C LEU A 172 -5.97 -33.70 -11.88
N ALA A 173 -4.77 -33.51 -12.38
CA ALA A 173 -4.33 -32.27 -13.03
C ALA A 173 -4.27 -32.41 -14.55
N ASN A 174 -4.73 -31.38 -15.24
CA ASN A 174 -4.52 -31.14 -16.66
C ASN A 174 -3.71 -29.85 -16.83
N THR A 175 -2.43 -29.99 -17.13
CA THR A 175 -1.50 -28.88 -17.39
C THR A 175 -1.52 -28.42 -18.85
N GLY A 176 -2.34 -29.06 -19.70
CA GLY A 176 -2.56 -28.65 -21.08
C GLY A 176 -3.60 -27.54 -21.19
N THR A 177 -3.64 -26.83 -22.30
CA THR A 177 -4.65 -25.79 -22.55
C THR A 177 -5.96 -26.33 -23.13
N ASN A 178 -5.98 -27.57 -23.61
CA ASN A 178 -7.18 -28.23 -24.11
C ASN A 178 -7.81 -29.09 -23.01
N ASP A 179 -9.13 -29.24 -23.07
CA ASP A 179 -9.85 -30.15 -22.19
C ASP A 179 -9.44 -31.61 -22.48
N ALA A 180 -9.43 -32.44 -21.44
CA ALA A 180 -8.97 -33.83 -21.51
C ALA A 180 -9.76 -34.72 -20.56
N THR A 181 -9.72 -36.03 -20.80
CA THR A 181 -10.35 -37.03 -19.93
C THR A 181 -9.28 -37.96 -19.38
N VAL A 182 -9.31 -38.19 -18.07
CA VAL A 182 -8.39 -39.10 -17.38
C VAL A 182 -9.15 -40.28 -16.78
N THR A 183 -8.60 -41.49 -16.94
CA THR A 183 -9.12 -42.68 -16.24
C THR A 183 -8.34 -42.87 -14.95
N PHE A 184 -9.03 -42.85 -13.80
CA PHE A 184 -8.45 -43.03 -12.47
C PHE A 184 -9.32 -43.96 -11.63
N ASN A 185 -8.73 -44.99 -11.02
CA ASN A 185 -9.44 -46.02 -10.24
C ASN A 185 -10.66 -46.63 -10.98
N GLY A 186 -10.53 -46.84 -12.30
CA GLY A 186 -11.60 -47.39 -13.14
C GLY A 186 -12.73 -46.41 -13.50
N ASN A 187 -12.68 -45.17 -13.00
CA ASN A 187 -13.64 -44.10 -13.34
C ASN A 187 -13.03 -43.12 -14.34
N SER A 188 -13.89 -42.47 -15.12
CA SER A 188 -13.51 -41.47 -16.12
C SER A 188 -13.83 -40.06 -15.62
N TYR A 189 -12.84 -39.17 -15.65
CA TYR A 189 -12.96 -37.80 -15.16
C TYR A 189 -12.62 -36.78 -16.26
N HIS A 190 -13.57 -35.89 -16.55
CA HIS A 190 -13.34 -34.77 -17.47
C HIS A 190 -12.63 -33.60 -16.76
N LEU A 191 -11.47 -33.23 -17.28
CA LEU A 191 -10.62 -32.14 -16.79
C LEU A 191 -10.58 -31.00 -17.82
N PRO A 192 -11.18 -29.84 -17.52
CA PRO A 192 -10.95 -28.63 -18.32
C PRO A 192 -9.47 -28.33 -18.48
N GLY A 193 -9.08 -27.71 -19.59
CA GLY A 193 -7.70 -27.26 -19.81
C GLY A 193 -7.22 -26.37 -18.68
N TRP A 194 -5.99 -26.58 -18.22
CA TRP A 194 -5.34 -25.81 -17.17
C TRP A 194 -6.10 -25.86 -15.84
N SER A 195 -6.48 -27.07 -15.39
CA SER A 195 -7.28 -27.27 -14.19
C SER A 195 -6.85 -28.48 -13.37
N VAL A 196 -7.29 -28.51 -12.11
CA VAL A 196 -7.11 -29.62 -11.19
C VAL A 196 -8.46 -30.00 -10.57
N SER A 197 -8.80 -31.28 -10.59
CA SER A 197 -9.93 -31.84 -9.83
C SER A 197 -9.44 -32.43 -8.52
N ILE A 198 -10.15 -32.15 -7.43
CA ILE A 198 -9.82 -32.60 -6.07
C ILE A 198 -10.82 -33.66 -5.62
N LEU A 199 -10.31 -34.82 -5.21
CA LEU A 199 -11.09 -35.98 -4.78
C LEU A 199 -10.63 -36.40 -3.37
N PRO A 200 -11.31 -35.98 -2.29
CA PRO A 200 -10.89 -36.28 -0.91
C PRO A 200 -11.05 -37.75 -0.52
N ASP A 201 -11.75 -38.54 -1.35
CA ASP A 201 -12.03 -39.97 -1.17
C ASP A 201 -11.48 -40.82 -2.33
N CYS A 202 -10.61 -40.25 -3.19
CA CYS A 202 -10.12 -40.86 -4.43
C CYS A 202 -11.22 -41.28 -5.42
N LYS A 203 -12.45 -40.77 -5.27
CA LYS A 203 -13.61 -41.18 -6.08
C LYS A 203 -14.47 -40.01 -6.56
N SER A 204 -14.87 -39.11 -5.68
CA SER A 204 -15.84 -38.06 -5.93
C SER A 204 -15.15 -36.71 -6.07
N VAL A 205 -15.38 -36.01 -7.17
CA VAL A 205 -14.84 -34.66 -7.38
C VAL A 205 -15.66 -33.67 -6.56
N VAL A 206 -15.05 -33.10 -5.52
CA VAL A 206 -15.69 -32.03 -4.72
C VAL A 206 -15.44 -30.64 -5.28
N LEU A 207 -14.34 -30.47 -6.02
CA LEU A 207 -14.00 -29.21 -6.67
C LEU A 207 -13.13 -29.44 -7.91
N ASN A 208 -13.33 -28.63 -8.94
CA ASN A 208 -12.36 -28.45 -10.03
C ASN A 208 -12.00 -26.96 -10.13
N THR A 209 -10.71 -26.64 -10.26
CA THR A 209 -10.21 -25.26 -10.21
C THR A 209 -10.69 -24.37 -11.36
N ALA A 210 -11.19 -24.94 -12.46
CA ALA A 210 -11.78 -24.20 -13.58
C ALA A 210 -13.32 -24.16 -13.57
N LYS A 211 -13.98 -24.92 -12.69
CA LYS A 211 -15.44 -24.93 -12.55
C LYS A 211 -15.84 -24.00 -11.40
N ILE A 212 -16.26 -22.79 -11.76
CA ILE A 212 -16.63 -21.75 -10.80
C ILE A 212 -18.12 -21.88 -10.46
N ASN A 213 -18.42 -22.28 -9.22
CA ASN A 213 -19.79 -22.42 -8.72
C ASN A 213 -20.32 -21.15 -8.02
N SER A 214 -19.44 -20.19 -7.74
CA SER A 214 -19.81 -18.92 -7.12
C SER A 214 -20.38 -17.94 -8.15
N ALA A 215 -21.49 -17.29 -7.81
CA ALA A 215 -22.07 -16.23 -8.64
C ALA A 215 -21.06 -15.09 -8.83
N SER A 216 -20.96 -14.56 -10.05
CA SER A 216 -20.15 -13.39 -10.34
C SER A 216 -20.94 -12.12 -10.06
N THR A 217 -20.32 -11.14 -9.40
CA THR A 217 -20.89 -9.79 -9.24
C THR A 217 -20.04 -8.77 -10.00
N ILE A 218 -20.74 -7.82 -10.62
CA ILE A 218 -20.13 -6.61 -11.18
C ILE A 218 -20.52 -5.49 -10.23
N SER A 219 -19.54 -4.99 -9.47
CA SER A 219 -19.73 -3.81 -8.63
C SER A 219 -19.45 -2.55 -9.44
N SER A 220 -20.30 -1.54 -9.29
CA SER A 220 -20.11 -0.22 -9.87
C SER A 220 -20.37 0.85 -8.80
N PHE A 221 -19.62 1.94 -8.85
CA PHE A 221 -19.97 3.14 -8.09
C PHE A 221 -21.18 3.81 -8.73
N ALA A 222 -22.14 4.19 -7.90
CA ALA A 222 -23.23 5.09 -8.30
C ALA A 222 -22.90 6.48 -7.74
N THR A 223 -23.01 7.51 -8.59
CA THR A 223 -22.79 8.89 -8.15
C THR A 223 -23.98 9.34 -7.32
N GLU A 224 -23.74 9.74 -6.08
CA GLU A 224 -24.70 10.48 -5.25
C GLU A 224 -24.26 11.95 -5.23
N SER A 225 -25.18 12.86 -5.53
CA SER A 225 -24.92 14.29 -5.37
C SER A 225 -24.75 14.61 -3.90
N VAL A 226 -23.69 15.36 -3.56
CA VAL A 226 -23.45 15.84 -2.21
C VAL A 226 -24.69 16.55 -1.68
N LYS A 227 -25.24 16.06 -0.56
CA LYS A 227 -26.27 16.77 0.20
C LYS A 227 -25.57 17.80 1.07
N GLU A 228 -25.94 19.06 0.88
CA GLU A 228 -25.34 20.19 1.57
C GLU A 228 -26.03 20.41 2.91
N GLU A 229 -25.26 20.88 3.90
CA GLU A 229 -25.79 21.33 5.17
C GLU A 229 -26.50 22.68 4.94
N VAL A 230 -27.82 22.71 5.12
CA VAL A 230 -28.60 23.95 5.03
C VAL A 230 -28.48 24.65 6.38
N ASP A 231 -27.74 25.75 6.40
CA ASP A 231 -27.62 26.56 7.62
C ASP A 231 -28.99 27.18 8.00
N SER A 232 -29.23 27.40 9.29
CA SER A 232 -30.54 27.75 9.88
C SER A 232 -31.12 29.11 9.42
N LEU A 233 -30.41 29.79 8.50
CA LEU A 233 -30.73 31.10 7.92
C LEU A 233 -31.08 31.03 6.42
N GLY A 234 -31.20 29.83 5.83
CA GLY A 234 -31.75 29.66 4.47
C GLY A 234 -30.81 30.08 3.33
N SER A 235 -29.53 30.33 3.58
CA SER A 235 -28.53 30.42 2.52
C SER A 235 -27.96 29.04 2.22
N SER A 236 -28.32 28.47 1.07
CA SER A 236 -27.60 27.34 0.47
C SER A 236 -26.16 27.77 0.17
N SER A 237 -25.22 27.50 1.07
CA SER A 237 -23.80 27.70 0.81
C SER A 237 -23.24 26.46 0.13
N SER A 238 -23.53 26.31 -1.16
CA SER A 238 -22.78 25.43 -2.07
C SER A 238 -21.39 26.02 -2.34
N GLY A 239 -20.62 26.21 -1.27
CA GLY A 239 -19.41 27.02 -1.30
C GLY A 239 -18.19 26.18 -1.00
N TRP A 240 -17.49 25.71 -2.03
CA TRP A 240 -16.07 25.43 -1.86
C TRP A 240 -15.39 26.71 -1.38
N SER A 241 -14.42 26.54 -0.50
CA SER A 241 -13.55 27.61 -0.03
C SER A 241 -12.11 27.23 -0.32
N TRP A 242 -11.23 28.23 -0.42
CA TRP A 242 -9.86 27.98 -0.86
C TRP A 242 -8.81 28.90 -0.22
N ILE A 243 -7.56 28.42 -0.20
CA ILE A 243 -6.38 29.17 0.21
C ILE A 243 -5.28 28.93 -0.84
N SER A 244 -4.66 30.01 -1.33
CA SER A 244 -3.44 29.89 -2.15
C SER A 244 -2.28 29.52 -1.24
N GLU A 245 -1.60 28.43 -1.56
CA GLU A 245 -0.31 28.12 -0.95
C GLU A 245 0.75 29.05 -1.55
N PRO A 246 1.61 29.69 -0.73
CA PRO A 246 2.67 30.56 -1.25
C PRO A 246 3.69 29.77 -2.08
N VAL A 247 4.20 30.42 -3.13
CA VAL A 247 5.25 29.86 -3.99
C VAL A 247 6.64 30.15 -3.41
N GLY A 248 7.45 29.11 -3.25
CA GLY A 248 8.82 29.20 -2.77
C GLY A 248 8.93 29.28 -1.24
N ILE A 249 10.02 29.86 -0.76
CA ILE A 249 10.30 29.99 0.69
C ILE A 249 9.33 30.97 1.35
N SER A 250 8.58 30.47 2.33
CA SER A 250 7.52 31.15 3.08
C SER A 250 7.55 30.85 4.59
N LYS A 251 8.37 29.90 5.03
CA LYS A 251 8.52 29.48 6.43
C LYS A 251 9.82 30.04 7.04
N ASP A 252 9.77 30.29 8.35
CA ASP A 252 10.89 30.87 9.11
C ASP A 252 12.01 29.86 9.43
N ASP A 253 11.71 28.55 9.36
CA ASP A 253 12.67 27.45 9.57
C ASP A 253 13.46 27.09 8.31
N ALA A 254 13.31 27.88 7.23
CA ALA A 254 14.07 27.71 6.01
C ALA A 254 15.57 27.90 6.26
N PHE A 255 16.38 27.12 5.56
CA PHE A 255 17.83 27.10 5.78
C PHE A 255 18.61 27.09 4.47
N THR A 256 19.87 27.50 4.53
CA THR A 256 20.70 27.69 3.36
C THR A 256 21.87 26.73 3.35
N LYS A 257 22.17 26.14 2.19
CA LYS A 257 23.35 25.31 1.94
C LYS A 257 23.95 25.59 0.57
N SER A 258 25.25 25.42 0.45
CA SER A 258 25.92 25.42 -0.85
C SER A 258 25.69 24.07 -1.53
N GLY A 259 25.34 24.10 -2.82
CA GLY A 259 25.04 22.90 -3.57
C GLY A 259 23.59 22.44 -3.44
N LEU A 260 23.23 21.47 -4.28
CA LEU A 260 21.94 20.78 -4.29
C LEU A 260 21.92 19.65 -3.26
N LEU A 261 20.87 19.60 -2.43
CA LEU A 261 20.66 18.53 -1.45
C LEU A 261 19.73 17.44 -1.97
N GLU A 262 20.04 16.20 -1.63
CA GLU A 262 19.16 15.04 -1.87
C GLU A 262 17.93 15.12 -0.95
N GLN A 263 16.75 14.80 -1.48
CA GLN A 263 15.47 15.11 -0.83
C GLN A 263 15.18 14.22 0.38
N ILE A 264 15.37 12.90 0.30
CA ILE A 264 15.00 11.96 1.37
C ILE A 264 15.79 12.27 2.64
N ASN A 265 17.11 12.45 2.50
CA ASN A 265 17.98 12.79 3.62
C ASN A 265 17.65 14.18 4.20
N THR A 266 17.20 15.11 3.37
CA THR A 266 16.85 16.47 3.81
C THR A 266 15.51 16.52 4.53
N THR A 267 14.47 15.87 4.00
CA THR A 267 13.12 15.90 4.58
C THR A 267 12.93 14.85 5.67
N ALA A 268 13.79 13.82 5.72
CA ALA A 268 13.59 12.62 6.52
C ALA A 268 12.18 12.02 6.34
N ASP A 269 11.66 12.10 5.10
CA ASP A 269 10.31 11.67 4.69
C ASP A 269 9.16 12.30 5.51
N ARG A 270 9.40 13.46 6.16
CA ARG A 270 8.36 14.17 6.94
C ARG A 270 7.31 14.86 6.07
N SER A 271 7.66 15.17 4.83
CA SER A 271 6.77 15.72 3.81
C SER A 271 7.22 15.23 2.45
N ASP A 272 6.24 15.07 1.55
CA ASP A 272 6.50 14.78 0.14
C ASP A 272 7.23 15.92 -0.56
N TYR A 273 7.19 17.13 -0.01
CA TYR A 273 7.58 18.37 -0.68
C TYR A 273 8.91 18.92 -0.14
N LEU A 274 9.78 19.34 -1.06
CA LEU A 274 11.00 20.09 -0.74
C LEU A 274 11.18 21.24 -1.74
N TRP A 275 11.24 22.46 -1.21
CA TRP A 275 11.56 23.67 -1.97
C TRP A 275 13.07 23.87 -2.07
N TYR A 276 13.52 24.23 -3.27
CA TYR A 276 14.87 24.69 -3.59
C TYR A 276 14.74 26.09 -4.20
N SER A 277 15.29 27.10 -3.54
CA SER A 277 15.17 28.50 -3.97
C SER A 277 16.52 29.18 -4.09
N LEU A 278 16.71 29.92 -5.18
CA LEU A 278 17.82 30.86 -5.31
C LEU A 278 17.40 32.12 -6.06
N SER A 279 18.27 33.12 -6.06
CA SER A 279 18.12 34.30 -6.92
C SER A 279 19.34 34.49 -7.78
N ILE A 280 19.12 34.83 -9.05
CA ILE A 280 20.17 35.24 -9.99
C ILE A 280 19.96 36.70 -10.38
N ASP A 281 21.05 37.39 -10.67
CA ASP A 281 21.00 38.73 -11.26
C ASP A 281 21.32 38.62 -12.76
N VAL A 282 20.54 39.30 -13.59
CA VAL A 282 20.64 39.25 -15.06
C VAL A 282 20.71 40.67 -15.59
N GLU A 283 21.86 41.08 -16.12
CA GLU A 283 22.07 42.47 -16.54
C GLU A 283 21.17 42.90 -17.71
N ASP A 284 20.99 42.04 -18.73
CA ASP A 284 20.19 42.33 -19.92
C ASP A 284 19.50 41.07 -20.45
N THR A 285 18.22 41.19 -20.80
CA THR A 285 17.36 40.10 -21.28
C THR A 285 16.98 40.24 -22.76
N ALA A 286 17.42 41.30 -23.45
CA ALA A 286 17.02 41.57 -24.82
C ALA A 286 17.48 40.48 -25.80
N GLY A 287 16.53 39.80 -26.46
CA GLY A 287 16.78 38.83 -27.52
C GLY A 287 17.21 37.42 -27.08
N ALA A 288 17.30 37.15 -25.77
CA ALA A 288 17.61 35.82 -25.24
C ALA A 288 16.33 35.02 -24.95
N GLN A 289 16.31 33.73 -25.31
CA GLN A 289 15.30 32.76 -24.89
C GLN A 289 15.96 31.73 -23.96
N PRO A 290 16.15 32.08 -22.68
CA PRO A 290 16.84 31.19 -21.76
C PRO A 290 16.04 29.91 -21.51
N VAL A 291 16.77 28.81 -21.32
CA VAL A 291 16.22 27.49 -21.00
C VAL A 291 16.81 27.02 -19.68
N LEU A 292 15.94 26.73 -18.72
CA LEU A 292 16.30 26.12 -17.44
C LEU A 292 16.31 24.60 -17.60
N HIS A 293 17.50 24.03 -17.54
CA HIS A 293 17.72 22.60 -17.50
C HIS A 293 17.72 22.10 -16.06
N ILE A 294 16.98 21.02 -15.78
CA ILE A 294 16.92 20.41 -14.45
C ILE A 294 16.97 18.90 -14.60
N GLU A 295 17.92 18.27 -13.91
CA GLU A 295 17.92 16.83 -13.66
C GLU A 295 17.62 16.54 -12.18
N SER A 296 16.74 15.57 -11.96
CA SER A 296 16.27 15.12 -10.65
C SER A 296 16.21 13.60 -10.62
N LEU A 297 16.48 13.02 -9.45
CA LEU A 297 16.30 11.60 -9.21
C LEU A 297 14.83 11.19 -9.09
N GLY A 298 13.93 12.17 -9.03
CA GLY A 298 12.49 11.96 -9.02
C GLY A 298 11.80 12.59 -7.81
N HIS A 299 10.48 12.44 -7.68
CA HIS A 299 9.60 11.73 -8.61
C HIS A 299 8.89 12.66 -9.58
N ALA A 300 8.69 13.91 -9.18
CA ALA A 300 8.24 14.99 -10.06
C ALA A 300 8.84 16.32 -9.58
N LEU A 301 8.73 17.35 -10.41
CA LEU A 301 9.16 18.70 -10.06
C LEU A 301 8.31 19.76 -10.75
N HIS A 302 8.19 20.91 -10.11
CA HIS A 302 7.63 22.14 -10.67
C HIS A 302 8.66 23.26 -10.58
N ALA A 303 8.83 24.03 -11.66
CA ALA A 303 9.72 25.18 -11.69
C ALA A 303 8.90 26.47 -11.76
N PHE A 304 9.16 27.38 -10.83
CA PHE A 304 8.55 28.71 -10.77
C PHE A 304 9.63 29.77 -10.96
N ILE A 305 9.31 30.76 -11.79
CA ILE A 305 10.18 31.90 -12.08
C ILE A 305 9.44 33.16 -11.67
N ASN A 306 10.02 33.92 -10.74
CA ASN A 306 9.41 35.14 -10.18
C ASN A 306 7.97 34.90 -9.71
N GLY A 307 7.73 33.76 -9.04
CA GLY A 307 6.43 33.37 -8.49
C GLY A 307 5.43 32.77 -9.50
N LYS A 308 5.78 32.64 -10.79
CA LYS A 308 4.90 32.08 -11.82
C LYS A 308 5.39 30.70 -12.25
N LEU A 309 4.47 29.73 -12.41
CA LEU A 309 4.80 28.40 -12.92
C LEU A 309 5.34 28.51 -14.36
N ALA A 310 6.56 28.03 -14.58
CA ALA A 310 7.19 28.02 -15.89
C ALA A 310 7.15 26.63 -16.55
N GLY A 311 7.20 25.56 -15.75
CA GLY A 311 7.15 24.20 -16.28
C GLY A 311 7.16 23.14 -15.19
N SER A 312 7.06 21.88 -15.62
CA SER A 312 7.05 20.72 -14.72
C SER A 312 7.64 19.49 -15.40
N GLY A 313 8.01 18.49 -14.61
CA GLY A 313 8.46 17.18 -15.08
C GLY A 313 8.04 16.09 -14.13
N VAL A 314 7.80 14.89 -14.66
CA VAL A 314 7.33 13.73 -13.89
C VAL A 314 8.01 12.45 -14.40
N GLY A 315 8.47 11.62 -13.46
CA GLY A 315 8.99 10.29 -13.72
C GLY A 315 7.85 9.27 -13.82
N ASN A 316 8.20 8.00 -13.89
CA ASN A 316 7.21 6.92 -13.85
C ASN A 316 7.71 5.74 -13.02
N SER A 317 6.86 4.72 -12.82
CA SER A 317 7.18 3.56 -12.00
C SER A 317 8.36 2.72 -12.51
N GLY A 318 8.72 2.83 -13.80
CA GLY A 318 9.89 2.15 -14.37
C GLY A 318 11.17 2.99 -14.28
N ASN A 319 11.04 4.31 -14.21
CA ASN A 319 12.15 5.24 -14.05
C ASN A 319 11.66 6.54 -13.38
N ALA A 320 12.01 6.72 -12.11
CA ALA A 320 11.64 7.88 -11.31
C ALA A 320 12.33 9.18 -11.76
N LYS A 321 13.48 9.07 -12.46
CA LYS A 321 14.31 10.23 -12.81
C LYS A 321 13.57 11.18 -13.74
N VAL A 322 13.78 12.47 -13.51
CA VAL A 322 13.20 13.55 -14.30
C VAL A 322 14.31 14.36 -14.94
N LYS A 323 14.20 14.61 -16.24
CA LYS A 323 15.08 15.49 -17.00
C LYS A 323 14.24 16.41 -17.86
N VAL A 324 14.32 17.71 -17.61
CA VAL A 324 13.52 18.72 -18.31
C VAL A 324 14.35 19.90 -18.77
N ASP A 325 13.97 20.45 -19.92
CA ASP A 325 14.44 21.73 -20.45
C ASP A 325 13.21 22.65 -20.54
N ILE A 326 13.16 23.67 -19.68
CA ILE A 326 12.01 24.56 -19.55
C ILE A 326 12.40 25.93 -20.12
N PRO A 327 11.80 26.39 -21.23
CA PRO A 327 11.96 27.77 -21.68
C PRO A 327 11.40 28.72 -20.61
N ILE A 328 12.20 29.69 -20.17
CA ILE A 328 11.81 30.64 -19.13
C ILE A 328 11.90 32.08 -19.62
N THR A 329 11.20 32.97 -18.93
CA THR A 329 11.30 34.42 -19.14
C THR A 329 11.95 35.04 -17.92
N LEU A 330 13.07 35.73 -18.15
CA LEU A 330 13.78 36.49 -17.12
C LEU A 330 13.56 37.98 -17.36
N VAL A 331 13.67 38.78 -16.29
CA VAL A 331 13.69 40.24 -16.36
C VAL A 331 15.10 40.76 -16.07
N SER A 332 15.44 41.97 -16.49
CA SER A 332 16.70 42.60 -16.06
C SER A 332 16.68 42.81 -14.55
N GLY A 333 17.82 42.54 -13.90
CA GLY A 333 17.97 42.54 -12.45
C GLY A 333 17.74 41.16 -11.81
N LYS A 334 17.29 41.20 -10.55
CA LYS A 334 17.10 40.01 -9.72
C LYS A 334 15.90 39.17 -10.19
N ASN A 335 16.15 37.90 -10.48
CA ASN A 335 15.15 36.88 -10.77
C ASN A 335 15.21 35.79 -9.72
N LYS A 336 14.05 35.39 -9.21
CA LYS A 336 13.91 34.28 -8.26
C LYS A 336 13.54 33.00 -9.00
N ILE A 337 14.26 31.92 -8.70
CA ILE A 337 14.00 30.58 -9.21
C ILE A 337 13.61 29.72 -8.01
N ASP A 338 12.35 29.28 -7.98
CA ASP A 338 11.82 28.40 -6.95
C ASP A 338 11.48 27.06 -7.60
N LEU A 339 12.14 25.98 -7.17
CA LEU A 339 11.89 24.62 -7.64
C LEU A 339 11.23 23.83 -6.52
N LEU A 340 10.07 23.25 -6.81
CA LEU A 340 9.38 22.34 -5.91
C LEU A 340 9.64 20.91 -6.37
N SER A 341 10.37 20.15 -5.56
CA SER A 341 10.55 18.72 -5.76
C SER A 341 9.51 17.94 -4.95
N LEU A 342 9.00 16.84 -5.50
CA LEU A 342 8.01 16.02 -4.81
C LEU A 342 8.28 14.51 -4.95
N THR A 343 8.20 13.80 -3.83
CA THR A 343 8.22 12.33 -3.76
C THR A 343 6.81 11.75 -3.92
N VAL A 344 6.72 10.50 -4.38
CA VAL A 344 5.42 9.80 -4.58
C VAL A 344 5.59 8.37 -4.07
N GLY A 345 5.81 8.26 -2.77
CA GLY A 345 6.32 7.03 -2.15
C GLY A 345 7.80 6.82 -2.39
N LEU A 346 8.42 5.96 -1.57
CA LEU A 346 9.82 5.58 -1.67
C LEU A 346 9.96 4.18 -2.27
N GLN A 347 11.13 3.89 -2.84
CA GLN A 347 11.41 2.57 -3.40
C GLN A 347 11.35 1.51 -2.28
N ASN A 348 10.64 0.41 -2.55
CA ASN A 348 10.34 -0.62 -1.56
C ASN A 348 10.78 -2.03 -1.98
N TYR A 349 11.50 -2.16 -3.09
CA TYR A 349 12.00 -3.44 -3.61
C TYR A 349 13.21 -3.25 -4.52
N GLY A 350 14.10 -4.25 -4.58
CA GLY A 350 15.33 -4.24 -5.39
C GLY A 350 16.59 -4.38 -4.53
N ALA A 351 17.75 -4.60 -5.13
CA ALA A 351 19.01 -4.57 -4.38
C ALA A 351 19.33 -3.11 -3.99
N PHE A 352 19.69 -2.88 -2.73
CA PHE A 352 20.09 -1.57 -2.20
C PHE A 352 19.06 -0.45 -2.45
N TYR A 353 17.76 -0.77 -2.41
CA TYR A 353 16.70 0.21 -2.66
C TYR A 353 16.71 1.35 -1.62
N ASP A 354 17.27 1.10 -0.44
CA ASP A 354 17.49 2.06 0.64
C ASP A 354 18.53 3.15 0.29
N LEU A 355 19.41 2.88 -0.68
CA LEU A 355 20.41 3.85 -1.18
C LEU A 355 19.89 4.70 -2.34
N VAL A 356 18.65 4.47 -2.80
CA VAL A 356 18.08 5.21 -3.92
C VAL A 356 17.54 6.55 -3.44
N GLY A 357 18.25 7.62 -3.78
CA GLY A 357 17.84 8.99 -3.48
C GLY A 357 16.70 9.51 -4.37
N ALA A 358 16.13 10.64 -3.96
CA ALA A 358 15.15 11.41 -4.69
C ALA A 358 15.53 12.90 -4.71
N GLY A 359 14.76 13.68 -5.46
CA GLY A 359 14.89 15.12 -5.52
C GLY A 359 15.89 15.64 -6.53
N ILE A 360 16.03 16.96 -6.55
CA ILE A 360 16.83 17.69 -7.52
C ILE A 360 18.30 17.62 -7.09
N THR A 361 19.02 16.61 -7.57
CA THR A 361 20.47 16.46 -7.35
C THR A 361 21.31 17.04 -8.49
N GLY A 362 20.66 17.57 -9.52
CA GLY A 362 21.28 18.26 -10.63
C GLY A 362 21.84 17.35 -11.73
N PRO A 363 22.39 17.97 -12.79
CA PRO A 363 22.69 19.40 -12.89
C PRO A 363 21.44 20.29 -13.04
N VAL A 364 21.53 21.52 -12.53
CA VAL A 364 20.60 22.62 -12.77
C VAL A 364 21.36 23.71 -13.53
N THR A 365 21.06 23.92 -14.81
CA THR A 365 21.80 24.87 -15.66
C THR A 365 20.89 25.82 -16.39
N LEU A 366 21.29 27.07 -16.50
CA LEU A 366 20.64 28.08 -17.31
C LEU A 366 21.36 28.21 -18.66
N LYS A 367 20.72 27.77 -19.74
CA LYS A 367 21.25 27.78 -21.11
C LYS A 367 20.71 28.97 -21.89
N GLY A 368 21.43 29.39 -22.94
CA GLY A 368 20.90 30.32 -23.94
C GLY A 368 20.81 31.77 -23.46
N LEU A 369 21.71 32.19 -22.56
CA LEU A 369 21.91 33.61 -22.23
C LEU A 369 22.51 34.36 -23.43
N ARG A 370 22.62 35.70 -23.35
CA ARG A 370 22.94 36.63 -24.45
C ARG A 370 24.05 36.18 -25.45
N ASN A 371 25.06 35.43 -24.99
CA ASN A 371 26.17 34.95 -25.83
C ASN A 371 26.11 33.44 -26.15
N GLY A 372 24.96 32.79 -25.94
CA GLY A 372 24.84 31.33 -25.93
C GLY A 372 25.48 30.67 -24.71
N SER A 373 25.89 31.46 -23.70
CA SER A 373 26.53 30.95 -22.50
C SER A 373 25.56 30.09 -21.68
N THR A 374 26.15 29.11 -21.00
CA THR A 374 25.45 28.25 -20.04
C THR A 374 26.04 28.51 -18.66
N VAL A 375 25.18 28.76 -17.68
CA VAL A 375 25.56 28.95 -16.29
C VAL A 375 25.09 27.75 -15.49
N ASP A 376 25.99 27.09 -14.78
CA ASP A 376 25.65 26.03 -13.84
C ASP A 376 25.26 26.64 -12.48
N LEU A 377 24.05 26.34 -12.04
CA LEU A 377 23.49 26.80 -10.76
C LEU A 377 23.62 25.73 -9.66
N SER A 378 24.07 24.52 -10.00
CA SER A 378 24.07 23.37 -9.10
C SER A 378 24.92 23.57 -7.85
N SER A 379 26.06 24.26 -7.99
CA SER A 379 26.99 24.53 -6.88
C SER A 379 26.75 25.86 -6.16
N GLN A 380 25.73 26.63 -6.59
CA GLN A 380 25.39 27.90 -5.97
C GLN A 380 24.81 27.69 -4.56
N GLN A 381 24.64 28.79 -3.84
CA GLN A 381 23.95 28.79 -2.57
C GLN A 381 22.43 28.68 -2.78
N TRP A 382 21.83 27.63 -2.24
CA TRP A 382 20.39 27.36 -2.30
C TRP A 382 19.76 27.51 -0.91
N THR A 383 18.55 28.06 -0.88
CA THR A 383 17.70 28.09 0.31
C THR A 383 16.63 27.01 0.19
N TYR A 384 16.41 26.30 1.29
CA TYR A 384 15.57 25.11 1.37
C TYR A 384 14.43 25.32 2.35
N GLN A 385 13.27 24.77 2.01
CA GLN A 385 12.14 24.65 2.93
C GLN A 385 11.53 23.26 2.79
N ILE A 386 11.43 22.56 3.92
CA ILE A 386 10.79 21.25 4.01
C ILE A 386 9.28 21.48 4.12
N GLY A 387 8.52 20.83 3.24
CA GLY A 387 7.07 20.89 3.23
C GLY A 387 6.46 22.20 2.72
N LEU A 388 5.14 22.21 2.72
CA LEU A 388 4.29 23.35 2.40
C LEU A 388 3.92 24.12 3.67
N GLN A 389 3.66 25.42 3.55
CA GLN A 389 3.20 26.23 4.67
C GLN A 389 1.86 25.72 5.21
N GLY A 390 0.95 25.27 4.33
CA GLY A 390 -0.32 24.70 4.74
C GLY A 390 -0.22 23.42 5.57
N GLU A 391 0.86 22.64 5.42
CA GLU A 391 1.11 21.44 6.25
C GLU A 391 1.39 21.84 7.70
N ASP A 392 2.28 22.82 7.93
CA ASP A 392 2.62 23.31 9.28
C ASP A 392 1.46 24.05 9.95
N LEU A 393 0.65 24.77 9.16
CA LEU A 393 -0.54 25.47 9.66
C LEU A 393 -1.71 24.52 9.99
N GLY A 394 -1.61 23.24 9.62
CA GLY A 394 -2.67 22.27 9.87
C GLY A 394 -3.96 22.54 9.09
N LEU A 395 -3.84 23.06 7.86
CA LEU A 395 -5.01 23.37 6.99
C LEU A 395 -5.85 22.13 6.67
N SER A 396 -5.26 20.93 6.74
CA SER A 396 -5.94 19.64 6.59
C SER A 396 -7.09 19.41 7.59
N SER A 397 -7.06 20.06 8.76
CA SER A 397 -8.17 20.05 9.71
C SER A 397 -9.42 20.77 9.19
N GLY A 398 -9.23 21.72 8.26
CA GLY A 398 -10.26 22.63 7.78
C GLY A 398 -10.69 23.70 8.78
N SER A 399 -10.33 23.60 10.07
CA SER A 399 -10.76 24.55 11.11
C SER A 399 -9.85 25.77 11.26
N VAL A 400 -8.66 25.71 10.65
CA VAL A 400 -7.62 26.76 10.73
C VAL A 400 -7.43 27.39 9.35
N GLY A 401 -7.05 28.66 9.30
CA GLY A 401 -6.76 29.40 8.07
C GLY A 401 -7.84 30.42 7.70
N GLN A 402 -7.44 31.46 6.95
CA GLN A 402 -8.34 32.47 6.41
C GLN A 402 -8.84 32.02 5.03
N TRP A 403 -9.88 31.18 5.03
CA TRP A 403 -10.45 30.59 3.82
C TRP A 403 -11.23 31.62 2.99
N ASN A 404 -10.96 31.67 1.68
CA ASN A 404 -11.71 32.49 0.76
C ASN A 404 -12.99 31.76 0.33
N SER A 405 -14.15 32.34 0.63
CA SER A 405 -15.47 31.77 0.26
C SER A 405 -16.14 32.51 -0.90
N GLN A 406 -15.35 33.10 -1.80
CA GLN A 406 -15.86 33.82 -2.97
C GLN A 406 -16.48 32.85 -3.99
N SER A 407 -17.45 33.34 -4.77
CA SER A 407 -18.18 32.54 -5.76
C SER A 407 -17.29 31.99 -6.89
N ASN A 408 -16.18 32.68 -7.20
CA ASN A 408 -15.25 32.28 -8.25
C ASN A 408 -14.11 31.47 -7.63
N LEU A 409 -14.15 30.15 -7.84
CA LEU A 409 -13.07 29.26 -7.42
C LEU A 409 -11.87 29.40 -8.37
N PRO A 410 -10.63 29.39 -7.84
CA PRO A 410 -9.46 29.26 -8.67
C PRO A 410 -9.56 27.95 -9.46
N THR A 411 -9.27 28.02 -10.75
CA THR A 411 -9.18 26.85 -11.63
C THR A 411 -7.86 26.89 -12.35
N ASN A 412 -7.29 25.71 -12.61
CA ASN A 412 -5.96 25.56 -13.21
C ASN A 412 -4.86 26.34 -12.49
N GLN A 413 -5.01 26.54 -11.17
CA GLN A 413 -3.98 27.14 -10.32
C GLN A 413 -3.20 26.05 -9.60
N PRO A 414 -1.85 26.08 -9.64
CA PRO A 414 -1.04 25.19 -8.84
C PRO A 414 -1.14 25.58 -7.36
N LEU A 415 -0.80 24.66 -6.46
CA LEU A 415 -0.61 24.94 -5.03
C LEU A 415 -1.82 25.67 -4.41
N THR A 416 -2.97 24.99 -4.41
CA THR A 416 -4.20 25.53 -3.86
C THR A 416 -4.83 24.52 -2.92
N TRP A 417 -5.16 24.96 -1.71
CA TRP A 417 -5.94 24.19 -0.76
C TRP A 417 -7.43 24.46 -1.03
N TYR A 418 -8.22 23.41 -1.12
CA TYR A 418 -9.67 23.49 -1.25
C TYR A 418 -10.33 22.83 -0.04
N LYS A 419 -11.44 23.41 0.41
CA LYS A 419 -12.24 22.88 1.50
C LYS A 419 -13.71 22.98 1.17
N THR A 420 -14.45 21.93 1.47
CA THR A 420 -15.91 21.89 1.43
C THR A 420 -16.43 21.06 2.61
N ASN A 421 -17.70 21.24 2.95
CA ASN A 421 -18.42 20.42 3.92
C ASN A 421 -19.50 19.63 3.19
N PHE A 422 -19.75 18.41 3.63
CA PHE A 422 -20.78 17.56 3.04
C PHE A 422 -21.46 16.71 4.12
N ILE A 423 -22.73 16.39 3.92
CA ILE A 423 -23.44 15.43 4.76
C ILE A 423 -23.06 14.02 4.31
N ALA A 424 -22.74 13.15 5.27
CA ALA A 424 -22.46 11.75 5.00
C ALA A 424 -23.63 11.08 4.24
N PRO A 425 -23.38 10.38 3.13
CA PRO A 425 -24.40 9.64 2.40
C PRO A 425 -25.12 8.62 3.30
N SER A 426 -26.41 8.40 3.05
CA SER A 426 -27.19 7.42 3.80
C SER A 426 -26.88 5.99 3.39
N GLY A 427 -26.81 5.06 4.34
CA GLY A 427 -26.62 3.63 4.09
C GLY A 427 -25.35 3.09 4.74
N SER A 428 -25.03 1.84 4.41
CA SER A 428 -23.85 1.11 4.92
C SER A 428 -22.90 0.67 3.81
N ASN A 429 -23.15 1.13 2.57
CA ASN A 429 -22.25 0.86 1.46
C ASN A 429 -20.98 1.72 1.59
N PRO A 430 -19.81 1.20 1.18
CA PRO A 430 -18.59 1.97 1.14
C PRO A 430 -18.72 3.20 0.24
N VAL A 431 -18.13 4.30 0.67
CA VAL A 431 -18.16 5.59 -0.03
C VAL A 431 -16.78 5.89 -0.58
N ALA A 432 -16.73 6.53 -1.76
CA ALA A 432 -15.50 7.03 -2.33
C ALA A 432 -15.70 8.45 -2.86
N ILE A 433 -14.63 9.25 -2.84
CA ILE A 433 -14.57 10.56 -3.49
C ILE A 433 -14.05 10.37 -4.92
N ASP A 434 -14.75 10.98 -5.87
CA ASP A 434 -14.30 11.08 -7.26
C ASP A 434 -13.51 12.39 -7.44
N PHE A 435 -12.20 12.27 -7.68
CA PHE A 435 -11.33 13.43 -7.92
C PHE A 435 -11.21 13.79 -9.40
N THR A 436 -12.09 13.28 -10.27
CA THR A 436 -12.14 13.68 -11.68
C THR A 436 -12.23 15.21 -11.81
N GLY A 437 -11.37 15.78 -12.65
CA GLY A 437 -11.25 17.23 -12.84
C GLY A 437 -10.17 17.90 -11.97
N LEU A 438 -9.63 17.20 -10.96
CA LEU A 438 -8.44 17.66 -10.24
C LEU A 438 -7.13 17.20 -10.90
N GLY A 439 -6.01 17.72 -10.40
CA GLY A 439 -4.65 17.40 -10.86
C GLY A 439 -3.98 16.29 -10.05
N LYS A 440 -3.15 16.70 -9.08
CA LYS A 440 -2.47 15.85 -8.09
C LYS A 440 -2.59 16.54 -6.73
N GLY A 441 -2.72 15.77 -5.66
CA GLY A 441 -2.64 16.31 -4.31
C GLY A 441 -2.77 15.21 -3.26
N GLU A 442 -3.11 15.64 -2.05
CA GLU A 442 -3.53 14.80 -0.95
C GLU A 442 -4.87 15.33 -0.45
N ALA A 443 -5.69 14.43 0.08
CA ALA A 443 -7.02 14.77 0.57
C ALA A 443 -7.19 14.30 2.01
N TRP A 444 -8.04 15.02 2.74
CA TRP A 444 -8.41 14.73 4.11
C TRP A 444 -9.92 14.80 4.28
N VAL A 445 -10.44 13.95 5.16
CA VAL A 445 -11.82 14.02 5.64
C VAL A 445 -11.77 14.08 7.16
N ASN A 446 -12.36 15.12 7.74
CA ASN A 446 -12.35 15.37 9.20
C ASN A 446 -10.93 15.33 9.80
N GLY A 447 -9.95 15.92 9.11
CA GLY A 447 -8.54 15.95 9.51
C GLY A 447 -7.76 14.63 9.31
N GLN A 448 -8.41 13.56 8.87
CA GLN A 448 -7.75 12.27 8.59
C GLN A 448 -7.37 12.19 7.12
N SER A 449 -6.11 11.86 6.83
CA SER A 449 -5.66 11.69 5.45
C SER A 449 -6.34 10.48 4.82
N ILE A 450 -6.91 10.67 3.64
CA ILE A 450 -7.44 9.59 2.79
C ILE A 450 -6.47 9.23 1.66
N GLY A 451 -5.25 9.80 1.72
CA GLY A 451 -4.15 9.52 0.83
C GLY A 451 -4.02 10.48 -0.36
N ARG A 452 -2.99 10.20 -1.16
CA ARG A 452 -2.63 10.96 -2.35
C ARG A 452 -3.60 10.65 -3.49
N TYR A 453 -4.06 11.67 -4.20
CA TYR A 453 -4.79 11.51 -5.46
C TYR A 453 -3.98 12.01 -6.65
N TRP A 454 -4.09 11.33 -7.79
CA TRP A 454 -3.45 11.75 -9.04
C TRP A 454 -4.22 11.31 -10.30
N PRO A 455 -5.46 11.80 -10.49
CA PRO A 455 -6.31 11.45 -11.64
C PRO A 455 -5.71 11.86 -13.00
N THR A 456 -4.80 12.83 -13.07
CA THR A 456 -4.11 13.19 -14.32
C THR A 456 -2.99 12.20 -14.70
N TYR A 457 -2.59 11.30 -13.80
CA TYR A 457 -1.63 10.24 -14.12
C TYR A 457 -2.35 9.07 -14.81
N VAL A 458 -2.33 9.11 -16.14
CA VAL A 458 -3.04 8.18 -17.03
C VAL A 458 -2.24 6.88 -17.22
N ALA A 459 -2.92 5.75 -17.11
CA ALA A 459 -2.34 4.44 -17.39
C ALA A 459 -1.89 4.34 -18.87
N PRO A 460 -0.83 3.58 -19.19
CA PRO A 460 -0.38 3.39 -20.56
C PRO A 460 -1.53 2.99 -21.49
N THR A 461 -1.50 3.46 -22.73
CA THR A 461 -2.56 3.15 -23.71
C THR A 461 -2.45 1.72 -24.26
N SER A 462 -1.31 1.07 -24.09
CA SER A 462 -1.01 -0.28 -24.57
C SER A 462 -0.90 -1.29 -23.43
N GLY A 463 -0.99 -2.58 -23.77
CA GLY A 463 -0.83 -3.70 -22.83
C GLY A 463 -2.13 -4.25 -22.25
N CYS A 464 -3.25 -3.53 -22.38
CA CYS A 464 -4.57 -4.09 -22.09
C CYS A 464 -5.03 -5.02 -23.21
N THR A 465 -5.82 -6.02 -22.83
CA THR A 465 -6.45 -6.95 -23.76
C THR A 465 -7.97 -6.92 -23.61
N ASP A 466 -8.68 -7.01 -24.73
CA ASP A 466 -10.14 -7.09 -24.73
C ASP A 466 -10.61 -8.43 -24.15
N SER A 467 -9.85 -9.51 -24.38
CA SER A 467 -10.14 -10.84 -23.85
C SER A 467 -8.98 -11.37 -22.99
N CYS A 468 -9.30 -11.97 -21.84
CA CYS A 468 -8.32 -12.69 -21.03
C CYS A 468 -8.85 -14.09 -20.71
N ASN A 469 -7.98 -15.09 -20.80
CA ASN A 469 -8.30 -16.48 -20.52
C ASN A 469 -7.50 -16.99 -19.31
N TYR A 470 -8.16 -17.75 -18.43
CA TYR A 470 -7.51 -18.34 -17.26
C TYR A 470 -6.46 -19.40 -17.67
N ARG A 471 -6.63 -20.03 -18.84
CA ARG A 471 -5.77 -21.11 -19.30
C ARG A 471 -4.35 -20.63 -19.63
N GLY A 472 -3.38 -21.49 -19.33
CA GLY A 472 -1.95 -21.24 -19.52
C GLY A 472 -1.34 -20.33 -18.45
N SER A 473 -0.01 -20.22 -18.47
CA SER A 473 0.76 -19.46 -17.49
C SER A 473 0.24 -18.02 -17.33
N TYR A 474 0.28 -17.53 -16.09
CA TYR A 474 -0.11 -16.17 -15.74
C TYR A 474 1.13 -15.25 -15.67
N SER A 475 0.97 -14.02 -16.16
CA SER A 475 1.88 -12.91 -15.90
C SER A 475 1.07 -11.70 -15.43
N SER A 476 1.72 -10.76 -14.74
CA SER A 476 1.06 -9.51 -14.30
C SER A 476 0.47 -8.70 -15.45
N SER A 477 1.02 -8.84 -16.66
CA SER A 477 0.55 -8.17 -17.88
C SER A 477 -0.59 -8.90 -18.59
N LYS A 478 -0.94 -10.14 -18.22
CA LYS A 478 -1.85 -11.00 -19.00
C LYS A 478 -3.28 -10.47 -19.10
N CYS A 479 -3.82 -9.90 -18.01
CA CYS A 479 -5.22 -9.47 -17.92
C CYS A 479 -5.37 -7.98 -17.52
N LEU A 480 -4.50 -7.09 -18.02
CA LEU A 480 -4.59 -5.66 -17.72
C LEU A 480 -5.89 -5.06 -18.28
N LYS A 481 -6.45 -4.08 -17.55
CA LYS A 481 -7.66 -3.32 -17.88
C LYS A 481 -7.43 -1.84 -17.60
N ASN A 482 -8.32 -0.98 -18.10
CA ASN A 482 -8.32 0.48 -17.89
C ASN A 482 -7.12 1.24 -18.49
N CYS A 483 -6.51 0.74 -19.57
CA CYS A 483 -5.50 1.49 -20.32
C CYS A 483 -6.05 2.81 -20.88
N GLY A 484 -5.22 3.85 -20.92
CA GLY A 484 -5.60 5.19 -21.38
C GLY A 484 -6.58 5.93 -20.48
N LYS A 485 -6.91 5.39 -19.30
CA LYS A 485 -7.73 6.04 -18.27
C LYS A 485 -6.85 6.49 -17.10
N PRO A 486 -7.30 7.45 -16.27
CA PRO A 486 -6.66 7.72 -14.98
C PRO A 486 -6.36 6.43 -14.22
N SER A 487 -5.14 6.32 -13.69
CA SER A 487 -4.69 5.14 -12.95
C SER A 487 -5.54 4.88 -11.70
N GLN A 488 -6.06 5.93 -11.08
CA GLN A 488 -7.03 5.89 -9.99
C GLN A 488 -7.94 7.12 -10.06
N ILE A 489 -9.25 6.91 -9.86
CA ILE A 489 -10.28 7.97 -9.91
C ILE A 489 -11.01 8.07 -8.57
N SER A 490 -11.43 6.93 -8.03
CA SER A 490 -12.20 6.84 -6.79
C SER A 490 -11.28 6.51 -5.60
N PHE A 491 -11.42 7.30 -4.54
CA PHE A 491 -10.62 7.20 -3.32
C PHE A 491 -11.55 6.94 -2.13
N LEU A 492 -11.37 5.81 -1.48
CA LEU A 492 -12.32 5.30 -0.50
C LEU A 492 -12.24 6.06 0.82
N LEU A 493 -13.41 6.26 1.41
CA LEU A 493 -13.59 6.74 2.77
C LEU A 493 -13.85 5.52 3.65
N PHE A 494 -13.07 5.38 4.72
CA PHE A 494 -13.17 4.29 5.68
C PHE A 494 -13.91 4.70 6.94
#